data_AF-A0A101WL63-F1
#
_entry.id   AF-A0A101WL63-F1
#
_cell.length_a   1.000
_cell.length_b   1.000
_cell.length_c   1.000
_cell.angle_alpha   90.00
_cell.angle_beta   90.00
_cell.angle_gamma   90.00
#
_symmetry.space_group_name_H-M   'P 1'
#
loop_
_entity.id
_entity.type
_entity.pdbx_description
1 polymer ?
#
loop_
_entity_poly.entity_id
_entity_poly.type
_entity_poly.pdbx_seq_one_letter_code
_entity_poly.pdbx_strand_id
1 'polypeptide(L)'
;MSYYIDADKVKLDDLLIRIKETDLVPSRSLLLEGIEENFSKLKMNRIFTLADFRKSVKNSKNIVPLAEKTNINIEYLTLLRREVEGYFPKAFPLSDFVWLDKNEIAKLENKGYKNTALLYEALETSSKREEIFSSGVLDNDFVDEISSLVGLTRIQWVSPTAARMLFDSGYKDAKSVAEANAEELYRSLEKVNDANKYFKGNIGLRDVKRLIKAASYVL
;
A
#
# COMPACT_ATOMS: atom_id res chain seq x y z
N MET A 1 4.18 -6.45 -11.84
CA MET A 1 4.97 -6.44 -10.61
C MET A 1 4.08 -6.90 -9.47
N SER A 2 4.45 -8.00 -8.81
CA SER A 2 3.72 -8.57 -7.65
C SER A 2 3.64 -7.64 -6.44
N TYR A 3 4.48 -6.61 -6.39
CA TYR A 3 4.47 -5.60 -5.34
C TYR A 3 3.13 -4.87 -5.20
N TYR A 4 2.42 -4.65 -6.32
CA TYR A 4 1.16 -3.93 -6.33
C TYR A 4 -0.03 -4.87 -6.44
N ILE A 5 -1.20 -4.38 -6.03
CA ILE A 5 -2.47 -5.03 -6.39
C ILE A 5 -2.59 -5.16 -7.91
N ASP A 6 -3.14 -6.28 -8.36
CA ASP A 6 -3.37 -6.54 -9.78
C ASP A 6 -4.61 -5.79 -10.26
N ALA A 7 -4.40 -4.59 -10.82
CA ALA A 7 -5.48 -3.68 -11.21
C ALA A 7 -6.41 -4.25 -12.28
N ASP A 8 -5.94 -5.20 -13.09
CA ASP A 8 -6.74 -5.86 -14.13
C ASP A 8 -7.69 -6.89 -13.51
N LYS A 9 -7.37 -7.44 -12.34
CA LYS A 9 -8.21 -8.42 -11.62
C LYS A 9 -9.22 -7.78 -10.67
N VAL A 10 -8.96 -6.56 -10.19
CA VAL A 10 -9.88 -5.85 -9.30
C VAL A 10 -11.05 -5.29 -10.11
N LYS A 11 -12.25 -5.81 -9.89
CA LYS A 11 -13.47 -5.32 -10.55
C LYS A 11 -13.87 -3.97 -9.98
N LEU A 12 -14.60 -3.20 -10.76
CA LEU A 12 -15.14 -1.92 -10.31
C LEU A 12 -16.12 -2.09 -9.14
N ASP A 13 -16.81 -3.23 -9.04
CA ASP A 13 -17.62 -3.60 -7.87
C ASP A 13 -16.79 -3.83 -6.60
N ASP A 14 -15.63 -4.50 -6.73
CA ASP A 14 -14.72 -4.69 -5.60
C ASP A 14 -14.18 -3.33 -5.12
N LEU A 15 -13.92 -2.41 -6.05
CA LEU A 15 -13.53 -1.04 -5.74
C LEU A 15 -14.64 -0.28 -4.99
N LEU A 16 -15.89 -0.40 -5.44
CA LEU A 16 -17.05 0.20 -4.77
C LEU A 16 -17.18 -0.29 -3.33
N ILE A 17 -17.13 -1.61 -3.14
CA ILE A 17 -17.18 -2.25 -1.82
C ILE A 17 -16.03 -1.74 -0.95
N ARG A 18 -14.80 -1.73 -1.49
CA ARG A 18 -13.63 -1.21 -0.77
C ARG A 18 -13.85 0.22 -0.27
N ILE A 19 -14.33 1.12 -1.12
CA ILE A 19 -14.52 2.54 -0.73
C ILE A 19 -15.63 2.67 0.33
N LYS A 20 -16.72 1.90 0.21
CA LYS A 20 -17.84 1.93 1.16
C LYS A 20 -17.48 1.36 2.54
N GLU A 21 -16.69 0.29 2.56
CA GLU A 21 -16.28 -0.38 3.80
C GLU A 21 -15.07 0.28 4.46
N THR A 22 -14.27 1.02 3.70
CA THR A 22 -13.14 1.76 4.26
C THR A 22 -13.65 3.00 4.95
N ASP A 23 -13.25 3.18 6.20
CA ASP A 23 -13.36 4.46 6.86
C ASP A 23 -12.47 5.48 6.13
N LEU A 24 -13.01 6.26 5.19
CA LEU A 24 -12.23 7.18 4.39
C LEU A 24 -11.65 8.32 5.27
N VAL A 25 -10.48 8.83 4.90
CA VAL A 25 -9.96 10.06 5.49
C VAL A 25 -10.93 11.22 5.21
N PRO A 26 -11.03 12.24 6.09
CA PRO A 26 -12.05 13.29 5.96
C PRO A 26 -12.08 14.00 4.61
N SER A 27 -10.91 14.22 3.99
CA SER A 27 -10.82 14.85 2.67
C SER A 27 -11.40 14.01 1.53
N ARG A 28 -11.74 12.74 1.78
CA ARG A 28 -12.25 11.77 0.81
C ARG A 28 -13.67 11.29 1.12
N SER A 29 -14.28 11.74 2.21
CA SER A 29 -15.64 11.31 2.59
C SER A 29 -16.71 11.66 1.55
N LEU A 30 -16.50 12.74 0.78
CA LEU A 30 -17.37 13.14 -0.33
C LEU A 30 -17.49 12.06 -1.42
N LEU A 31 -16.57 11.09 -1.49
CA LEU A 31 -16.69 9.97 -2.42
C LEU A 31 -17.88 9.07 -2.13
N LEU A 32 -18.44 9.10 -0.91
CA LEU A 32 -19.61 8.31 -0.56
C LEU A 32 -20.92 8.92 -1.11
N GLU A 33 -20.90 10.21 -1.45
CA GLU A 33 -22.07 10.91 -1.98
C GLU A 33 -22.34 10.48 -3.43
N GLY A 34 -23.48 9.82 -3.66
CA GLY A 34 -23.87 9.34 -4.99
C GLY A 34 -22.97 8.23 -5.54
N ILE A 35 -22.21 7.52 -4.69
CA ILE A 35 -21.20 6.55 -5.11
C ILE A 35 -21.77 5.45 -6.04
N GLU A 36 -22.95 4.91 -5.72
CA GLU A 36 -23.63 3.87 -6.51
C GLU A 36 -23.99 4.36 -7.92
N GLU A 37 -24.51 5.58 -8.01
CA GLU A 37 -24.88 6.21 -9.29
C GLU A 37 -23.63 6.49 -10.13
N ASN A 38 -22.59 7.06 -9.51
CA ASN A 38 -21.33 7.36 -10.18
C ASN A 38 -20.65 6.09 -10.69
N PHE A 39 -20.63 5.02 -9.91
CA PHE A 39 -20.09 3.73 -10.34
C PHE A 39 -20.93 3.09 -11.45
N SER A 40 -22.26 3.24 -11.41
CA SER A 40 -23.13 2.79 -12.50
C SER A 40 -22.84 3.53 -13.81
N LYS A 41 -22.67 4.85 -13.77
CA LYS A 41 -22.28 5.69 -14.93
C LYS A 41 -20.92 5.29 -15.51
N LEU A 42 -19.95 4.93 -14.66
CA LEU A 42 -18.65 4.40 -15.11
C LEU A 42 -18.82 3.06 -15.86
N LYS A 43 -19.62 2.12 -15.33
CA LYS A 43 -19.88 0.83 -15.98
C LYS A 43 -20.59 0.98 -17.33
N MET A 44 -21.60 1.85 -17.42
CA MET A 44 -22.28 2.17 -18.69
C MET A 44 -21.29 2.70 -19.75
N ASN A 45 -20.17 3.25 -19.29
CA ASN A 45 -19.08 3.76 -20.12
C ASN A 45 -17.93 2.75 -20.35
N ARG A 46 -18.19 1.46 -20.11
CA ARG A 46 -17.25 0.34 -20.33
C ARG A 46 -16.00 0.38 -19.43
N ILE A 47 -16.14 0.93 -18.23
CA ILE A 47 -15.11 0.84 -17.19
C ILE A 47 -15.53 -0.27 -16.24
N PHE A 48 -14.81 -1.39 -16.25
CA PHE A 48 -15.19 -2.59 -15.49
C PHE A 48 -14.14 -3.02 -14.46
N THR A 49 -12.89 -2.58 -14.63
CA THR A 49 -11.78 -2.91 -13.75
C THR A 49 -11.12 -1.66 -13.16
N LEU A 50 -10.31 -1.84 -12.12
CA LEU A 50 -9.47 -0.78 -11.58
C LEU A 50 -8.47 -0.26 -12.63
N ALA A 51 -7.94 -1.15 -13.48
CA ALA A 51 -7.07 -0.77 -14.59
C ALA A 51 -7.79 0.13 -15.61
N ASP A 52 -9.02 -0.20 -15.99
CA ASP A 52 -9.84 0.62 -16.89
C ASP A 52 -10.05 2.02 -16.31
N PHE A 53 -10.40 2.08 -15.02
CA PHE A 53 -10.63 3.34 -14.33
C PHE A 53 -9.35 4.17 -14.29
N ARG A 54 -8.23 3.61 -13.84
CA ARG A 54 -6.94 4.33 -13.78
C ARG A 54 -6.51 4.88 -15.13
N LYS A 55 -6.73 4.12 -16.21
CA LYS A 55 -6.47 4.58 -17.58
C LYS A 55 -7.36 5.76 -17.96
N SER A 56 -8.65 5.73 -17.60
CA SER A 56 -9.62 6.77 -17.93
C SER A 56 -9.44 8.06 -17.12
N VAL A 57 -8.79 8.02 -15.95
CA VAL A 57 -8.50 9.21 -15.13
C VAL A 57 -7.02 9.59 -15.06
N LYS A 58 -6.15 9.00 -15.88
CA LYS A 58 -4.67 9.11 -15.77
C LYS A 58 -4.12 10.54 -15.60
N ASN A 59 -4.75 11.54 -16.21
CA ASN A 59 -4.35 12.94 -16.12
C ASN A 59 -5.57 13.86 -16.32
N SER A 60 -5.40 15.16 -16.13
CA SER A 60 -6.48 16.15 -16.30
C SER A 60 -7.11 16.11 -17.71
N LYS A 61 -6.29 15.85 -18.74
CA LYS A 61 -6.77 15.72 -20.14
C LYS A 61 -7.68 14.52 -20.35
N ASN A 62 -7.58 13.48 -19.52
CA ASN A 62 -8.47 12.31 -19.57
C ASN A 62 -9.71 12.50 -18.68
N ILE A 63 -9.58 13.21 -17.55
CA ILE A 63 -10.68 13.42 -16.60
C ILE A 63 -11.81 14.25 -17.21
N VAL A 64 -11.49 15.35 -17.90
CA VAL A 64 -12.52 16.26 -18.46
C VAL A 64 -13.43 15.54 -19.47
N PRO A 65 -12.92 14.84 -20.50
CA PRO A 65 -13.77 14.08 -21.41
C PRO A 65 -14.58 12.96 -20.73
N LEU A 66 -14.01 12.33 -19.70
CA LEU A 66 -14.73 11.31 -18.94
C LEU A 66 -15.91 11.93 -18.17
N ALA A 67 -15.69 13.08 -17.53
CA ALA A 67 -16.72 13.83 -16.81
C ALA A 67 -17.88 14.18 -17.72
N GLU A 68 -17.60 14.74 -18.90
CA GLU A 68 -18.60 15.07 -19.91
C GLU A 68 -19.39 13.84 -20.37
N LYS A 69 -18.69 12.74 -20.68
CA LYS A 69 -19.30 11.51 -21.19
C LYS A 69 -20.16 10.77 -20.15
N THR A 70 -19.75 10.83 -18.89
CA THR A 70 -20.42 10.11 -17.79
C THR A 70 -21.42 10.99 -17.04
N ASN A 71 -21.38 12.31 -17.26
CA ASN A 71 -22.06 13.30 -16.43
C ASN A 71 -21.73 13.12 -14.93
N ILE A 72 -20.45 12.86 -14.62
CA ILE A 72 -19.90 12.84 -13.27
C ILE A 72 -19.07 14.11 -13.09
N ASN A 73 -19.21 14.73 -11.92
CA ASN A 73 -18.48 15.93 -11.57
C ASN A 73 -16.93 15.73 -11.65
N ILE A 74 -16.20 16.72 -12.17
CA ILE A 74 -14.74 16.67 -12.37
C ILE A 74 -14.00 16.56 -11.04
N GLU A 75 -14.43 17.30 -10.03
CA GLU A 75 -13.85 17.27 -8.69
C GLU A 75 -14.03 15.89 -8.05
N TYR A 76 -15.19 15.25 -8.23
CA TYR A 76 -15.44 13.88 -7.79
C TYR A 76 -14.49 12.88 -8.46
N LEU A 77 -14.35 12.93 -9.80
CA LEU A 77 -13.42 12.04 -10.52
C LEU A 77 -11.96 12.27 -10.11
N THR A 78 -11.59 13.53 -9.86
CA THR A 78 -10.26 13.89 -9.37
C THR A 78 -10.01 13.33 -7.96
N LEU A 79 -11.01 13.40 -7.08
CA LEU A 79 -10.94 12.84 -5.74
C LEU A 79 -10.88 11.32 -5.77
N LEU A 80 -11.68 10.67 -6.62
CA LEU A 80 -11.70 9.22 -6.76
C LEU A 80 -10.37 8.71 -7.30
N ARG A 81 -9.77 9.42 -8.26
CA ARG A 81 -8.41 9.16 -8.71
C ARG A 81 -7.42 9.23 -7.55
N ARG A 82 -7.48 10.25 -6.70
CA ARG A 82 -6.56 10.39 -5.56
C ARG A 82 -6.70 9.25 -4.55
N GLU A 83 -7.91 8.76 -4.31
CA GLU A 83 -8.14 7.56 -3.50
C GLU A 83 -7.48 6.34 -4.16
N VAL A 84 -7.84 6.07 -5.42
CA VAL A 84 -7.37 4.89 -6.17
C VAL A 84 -5.84 4.85 -6.32
N GLU A 85 -5.20 5.98 -6.64
CA GLU A 85 -3.74 6.04 -6.75
C GLU A 85 -3.05 5.80 -5.39
N GLY A 86 -3.76 6.05 -4.28
CA GLY A 86 -3.28 5.69 -2.95
C GLY A 86 -3.14 4.18 -2.73
N TYR A 87 -3.82 3.35 -3.52
CA TYR A 87 -3.71 1.88 -3.44
C TYR A 87 -2.45 1.32 -4.09
N PHE A 88 -1.62 2.18 -4.69
CA PHE A 88 -0.36 1.82 -5.32
C PHE A 88 0.78 2.57 -4.59
N PRO A 89 1.21 2.09 -3.41
CA PRO A 89 2.25 2.76 -2.63
C PRO A 89 3.53 2.86 -3.45
N LYS A 90 4.21 4.01 -3.39
CA LYS A 90 5.49 4.17 -4.10
C LYS A 90 6.48 3.09 -3.66
N ALA A 91 7.33 2.65 -4.58
CA ALA A 91 8.52 1.90 -4.21
C ALA A 91 9.52 2.83 -3.49
N PHE A 92 10.14 2.33 -2.42
CA PHE A 92 11.11 3.09 -1.64
C PHE A 92 12.53 2.58 -1.94
N PRO A 93 13.52 3.47 -2.10
CA PRO A 93 14.93 3.07 -2.11
C PRO A 93 15.26 2.20 -0.90
N LEU A 94 16.10 1.17 -1.06
CA LEU A 94 16.49 0.35 0.10
C LEU A 94 17.34 1.15 1.11
N SER A 95 18.02 2.18 0.63
CA SER A 95 18.72 3.15 1.48
C SER A 95 17.81 3.99 2.39
N ASP A 96 16.49 4.00 2.19
CA ASP A 96 15.55 4.66 3.12
C ASP A 96 15.40 3.88 4.45
N PHE A 97 15.80 2.59 4.49
CA PHE A 97 15.85 1.80 5.72
C PHE A 97 17.12 2.09 6.52
N VAL A 98 17.27 3.33 6.96
CA VAL A 98 18.53 3.91 7.50
C VAL A 98 19.09 3.23 8.75
N TRP A 99 18.31 2.39 9.43
CA TRP A 99 18.71 1.61 10.61
C TRP A 99 19.28 0.23 10.28
N LEU A 100 19.13 -0.24 9.03
CA LEU A 100 19.70 -1.51 8.60
C LEU A 100 21.19 -1.36 8.25
N ASP A 101 21.91 -2.48 8.22
CA ASP A 101 23.33 -2.49 7.86
C ASP A 101 23.53 -1.98 6.41
N LYS A 102 24.31 -0.91 6.28
CA LYS A 102 24.54 -0.24 5.01
C LYS A 102 25.33 -1.09 4.02
N ASN A 103 26.21 -1.96 4.50
CA ASN A 103 26.98 -2.85 3.63
C ASN A 103 26.07 -3.93 3.05
N GLU A 104 25.12 -4.43 3.83
CA GLU A 104 24.10 -5.38 3.38
C GLU A 104 23.12 -4.77 2.37
N ILE A 105 22.64 -3.55 2.63
CA ILE A 105 21.88 -2.78 1.64
C ILE A 105 22.69 -2.59 0.35
N ALA A 106 23.97 -2.19 0.44
CA ALA A 106 24.81 -1.98 -0.73
C ALA A 106 25.01 -3.27 -1.55
N LYS A 107 25.14 -4.43 -0.89
CA LYS A 107 25.19 -5.74 -1.57
C LYS A 107 23.93 -6.02 -2.38
N LEU A 108 22.74 -5.73 -1.82
CA LEU A 108 21.46 -5.87 -2.54
C LEU A 108 21.35 -4.89 -3.72
N GLU A 109 21.72 -3.63 -3.52
CA GLU A 109 21.67 -2.60 -4.57
C GLU A 109 22.63 -2.93 -5.72
N ASN A 110 23.83 -3.47 -5.42
CA ASN A 110 24.81 -3.94 -6.40
C ASN A 110 24.31 -5.13 -7.22
N LYS A 111 23.45 -5.99 -6.64
CA LYS A 111 22.73 -7.05 -7.36
C LYS A 111 21.52 -6.53 -8.17
N GLY A 112 21.24 -5.22 -8.12
CA GLY A 112 20.15 -4.58 -8.87
C GLY A 112 18.85 -4.40 -8.07
N TYR A 113 18.78 -4.83 -6.82
CA TYR A 113 17.61 -4.66 -5.95
C TYR A 113 17.64 -3.28 -5.29
N LYS A 114 17.32 -2.25 -6.07
CA LYS A 114 17.49 -0.85 -5.62
C LYS A 114 16.33 -0.30 -4.79
N ASN A 115 15.18 -0.94 -4.82
CA ASN A 115 13.98 -0.48 -4.13
C ASN A 115 13.09 -1.64 -3.69
N THR A 116 12.12 -1.34 -2.84
CA THR A 116 11.18 -2.30 -2.26
C THR A 116 10.44 -3.13 -3.31
N ALA A 117 10.02 -2.53 -4.43
CA ALA A 117 9.29 -3.27 -5.47
C ALA A 117 10.16 -4.31 -6.19
N LEU A 118 11.41 -3.94 -6.54
CA LEU A 118 12.36 -4.85 -7.18
C LEU A 118 12.76 -6.00 -6.25
N LEU A 119 13.00 -5.69 -4.98
CA LEU A 119 13.34 -6.71 -3.99
C LEU A 119 12.16 -7.64 -3.74
N TYR A 120 10.96 -7.11 -3.50
CA TYR A 120 9.75 -7.91 -3.29
C TYR A 120 9.49 -8.89 -4.42
N GLU A 121 9.57 -8.43 -5.67
CA GLU A 121 9.34 -9.29 -6.84
C GLU A 121 10.35 -10.45 -6.92
N ALA A 122 11.58 -10.24 -6.45
CA ALA A 122 12.58 -11.29 -6.37
C ALA A 122 12.34 -12.25 -5.19
N LEU A 123 11.83 -11.75 -4.06
CA LEU A 123 11.50 -12.56 -2.88
C LEU A 123 10.34 -13.54 -3.11
N GLU A 124 9.41 -13.20 -4.00
CA GLU A 124 8.24 -14.02 -4.33
C GLU A 124 8.59 -15.34 -5.04
N THR A 125 9.79 -15.46 -5.62
CA THR A 125 10.20 -16.69 -6.31
C THR A 125 11.19 -17.45 -5.43
N SER A 126 10.88 -18.68 -5.01
CA SER A 126 11.75 -19.49 -4.13
C SER A 126 13.19 -19.61 -4.65
N SER A 127 13.36 -19.82 -5.96
CA SER A 127 14.68 -19.88 -6.60
C SER A 127 15.46 -18.57 -6.54
N LYS A 128 14.80 -17.41 -6.72
CA LYS A 128 15.44 -16.09 -6.62
C LYS A 128 15.71 -15.71 -5.18
N ARG A 129 14.84 -16.08 -4.24
CA ARG A 129 15.08 -15.88 -2.81
C ARG A 129 16.33 -16.64 -2.37
N GLU A 130 16.47 -17.89 -2.80
CA GLU A 130 17.70 -18.66 -2.62
C GLU A 130 18.89 -17.99 -3.34
N GLU A 131 18.76 -17.53 -4.57
CA GLU A 131 19.86 -16.83 -5.27
C GLU A 131 20.32 -15.54 -4.54
N ILE A 132 19.39 -14.81 -3.94
CA ILE A 132 19.69 -13.57 -3.20
C ILE A 132 20.43 -13.91 -1.89
N PHE A 133 19.96 -14.92 -1.15
CA PHE A 133 20.34 -15.16 0.25
C PHE A 133 21.22 -16.40 0.48
N SER A 134 21.17 -17.41 -0.37
CA SER A 134 21.96 -18.64 -0.25
C SER A 134 23.44 -18.46 -0.56
N SER A 135 23.88 -17.28 -1.01
CA SER A 135 25.32 -17.01 -1.19
C SER A 135 26.09 -16.89 0.14
N GLY A 136 25.42 -16.93 1.31
CA GLY A 136 26.05 -16.79 2.63
C GLY A 136 26.67 -15.40 2.87
N VAL A 137 26.29 -14.42 2.04
CA VAL A 137 26.86 -13.08 2.01
C VAL A 137 26.11 -12.11 2.91
N LEU A 138 24.86 -12.45 3.25
CA LEU A 138 23.97 -11.64 4.08
C LEU A 138 23.65 -12.41 5.37
N ASP A 139 23.50 -11.66 6.45
CA ASP A 139 23.08 -12.15 7.75
C ASP A 139 21.60 -12.57 7.72
N ASN A 140 21.27 -13.68 8.38
CA ASN A 140 19.90 -14.23 8.35
C ASN A 140 18.89 -13.29 9.02
N ASP A 141 19.27 -12.62 10.11
CA ASP A 141 18.37 -11.69 10.80
C ASP A 141 18.09 -10.47 9.92
N PHE A 142 19.11 -9.96 9.22
CA PHE A 142 18.93 -8.92 8.21
C PHE A 142 17.98 -9.36 7.10
N VAL A 143 18.15 -10.58 6.58
CA VAL A 143 17.31 -11.13 5.50
C VAL A 143 15.84 -11.22 5.92
N ASP A 144 15.58 -11.70 7.12
CA ASP A 144 14.22 -11.80 7.65
C ASP A 144 13.61 -10.41 7.91
N GLU A 145 14.39 -9.48 8.48
CA GLU A 145 13.94 -8.11 8.72
C GLU A 145 13.65 -7.36 7.41
N ILE A 146 14.57 -7.34 6.44
CA ILE A 146 14.35 -6.60 5.18
C ILE A 146 13.19 -7.19 4.38
N SER A 147 13.05 -8.52 4.35
CA SER A 147 11.94 -9.19 3.66
C SER A 147 10.59 -8.78 4.25
N SER A 148 10.52 -8.73 5.58
CA SER A 148 9.34 -8.28 6.31
C SER A 148 9.02 -6.80 6.03
N LEU A 149 10.00 -5.91 6.18
CA LEU A 149 9.83 -4.47 5.99
C LEU A 149 9.37 -4.15 4.56
N VAL A 150 9.98 -4.79 3.56
CA VAL A 150 9.59 -4.64 2.16
C VAL A 150 8.14 -5.06 1.93
N GLY A 151 7.72 -6.21 2.50
CA GLY A 151 6.33 -6.67 2.44
C GLY A 151 5.35 -5.66 3.06
N LEU A 152 5.69 -5.11 4.22
CA LEU A 152 4.85 -4.14 4.94
C LEU A 152 4.67 -2.82 4.17
N THR A 153 5.69 -2.36 3.42
CA THR A 153 5.58 -1.12 2.61
C THR A 153 4.58 -1.21 1.44
N ARG A 154 4.04 -2.40 1.14
CA ARG A 154 2.94 -2.59 0.18
C ARG A 154 1.58 -2.16 0.75
N ILE A 155 1.46 -2.02 2.06
CA ILE A 155 0.22 -1.57 2.69
C ILE A 155 0.07 -0.07 2.44
N GLN A 156 -1.13 0.37 2.06
CA GLN A 156 -1.44 1.78 1.86
C GLN A 156 -1.07 2.61 3.09
N TRP A 157 -0.41 3.75 2.86
CA TRP A 157 0.12 4.68 3.87
C TRP A 157 1.32 4.21 4.70
N VAL A 158 1.87 3.01 4.44
CA VAL A 158 3.06 2.52 5.14
C VAL A 158 4.33 3.01 4.45
N SER A 159 5.06 3.90 5.13
CA SER A 159 6.44 4.29 4.79
C SER A 159 7.46 3.32 5.42
N PRO A 160 8.76 3.38 5.06
CA PRO A 160 9.81 2.60 5.74
C PRO A 160 9.75 2.74 7.26
N THR A 161 9.64 3.96 7.79
CA THR A 161 9.53 4.19 9.24
C THR A 161 8.27 3.54 9.83
N ALA A 162 7.13 3.63 9.15
CA ALA A 162 5.91 2.98 9.61
C ALA A 162 5.99 1.45 9.54
N ALA A 163 6.68 0.89 8.52
CA ALA A 163 6.96 -0.53 8.43
C ALA A 163 7.83 -0.99 9.60
N ARG A 164 8.84 -0.20 9.99
CA ARG A 164 9.65 -0.48 11.18
C ARG A 164 8.83 -0.48 12.46
N MET A 165 7.94 0.50 12.62
CA MET A 165 7.03 0.56 13.77
C MET A 165 6.16 -0.71 13.86
N LEU A 166 5.62 -1.18 12.74
CA LEU A 166 4.83 -2.41 12.66
C LEU A 166 5.68 -3.64 13.03
N PHE A 167 6.88 -3.74 12.45
CA PHE A 167 7.83 -4.82 12.71
C PHE A 167 8.19 -4.91 14.20
N ASP A 168 8.58 -3.79 14.81
CA ASP A 168 8.92 -3.71 16.23
C ASP A 168 7.71 -3.96 17.15
N SER A 169 6.49 -3.76 16.62
CA SER A 169 5.24 -4.09 17.31
C SER A 169 4.85 -5.57 17.17
N GLY A 170 5.66 -6.38 16.49
CA GLY A 170 5.45 -7.82 16.30
C GLY A 170 4.70 -8.22 15.02
N TYR A 171 4.39 -7.27 14.14
CA TYR A 171 3.65 -7.52 12.91
C TYR A 171 4.61 -7.57 11.72
N LYS A 172 4.87 -8.77 11.19
CA LYS A 172 5.94 -9.04 10.23
C LYS A 172 5.50 -9.13 8.78
N ASP A 173 4.20 -9.12 8.51
CA ASP A 173 3.68 -9.19 7.15
C ASP A 173 2.28 -8.57 7.06
N ALA A 174 1.79 -8.36 5.84
CA ALA A 174 0.47 -7.80 5.62
C ALA A 174 -0.66 -8.64 6.24
N LYS A 175 -0.48 -9.96 6.32
CA LYS A 175 -1.48 -10.86 6.90
C LYS A 175 -1.62 -10.63 8.40
N SER A 176 -0.52 -10.60 9.13
CA SER A 176 -0.50 -10.31 10.56
C SER A 176 -1.13 -8.95 10.88
N VAL A 177 -0.93 -7.94 10.03
CA VAL A 177 -1.60 -6.63 10.17
C VAL A 177 -3.09 -6.72 9.86
N ALA A 178 -3.49 -7.40 8.79
CA ALA A 178 -4.88 -7.54 8.37
C ALA A 178 -5.74 -8.33 9.38
N GLU A 179 -5.12 -9.28 10.10
CA GLU A 179 -5.78 -10.13 11.10
C GLU A 179 -5.70 -9.54 12.52
N ALA A 180 -5.04 -8.38 12.69
CA ALA A 180 -4.82 -7.76 13.99
C ALA A 180 -6.12 -7.28 14.65
N ASN A 181 -6.17 -7.37 15.99
CA ASN A 181 -7.12 -6.60 16.76
C ASN A 181 -6.71 -5.12 16.77
N ALA A 182 -7.63 -4.21 16.41
CA ALA A 182 -7.32 -2.80 16.28
C ALA A 182 -6.85 -2.12 17.59
N GLU A 183 -7.41 -2.49 18.73
CA GLU A 183 -7.03 -1.93 20.03
C GLU A 183 -5.64 -2.42 20.47
N GLU A 184 -5.34 -3.70 20.22
CA GLU A 184 -4.05 -4.30 20.55
C GLU A 184 -2.93 -3.74 19.66
N LEU A 185 -3.18 -3.63 18.36
CA LEU A 185 -2.22 -3.02 17.42
C LEU A 185 -2.00 -1.55 17.77
N TYR A 186 -3.06 -0.80 18.08
CA TYR A 186 -2.94 0.59 18.51
C TYR A 186 -2.05 0.75 19.74
N ARG A 187 -2.30 -0.02 20.81
CA ARG A 187 -1.49 0.01 22.03
C ARG A 187 -0.05 -0.41 21.79
N SER A 188 0.17 -1.40 20.92
CA SER A 188 1.52 -1.88 20.58
C SER A 188 2.32 -0.81 19.83
N LEU A 189 1.69 -0.16 18.84
CA LEU A 189 2.28 0.96 18.11
C LEU A 189 2.59 2.14 19.02
N GLU A 190 1.69 2.49 19.95
CA GLU A 190 1.91 3.56 20.93
C GLU A 190 3.12 3.25 21.81
N LYS A 191 3.18 2.05 22.38
CA LYS A 191 4.31 1.58 23.21
C LYS A 191 5.64 1.65 22.46
N VAL A 192 5.68 1.15 21.22
CA VAL A 192 6.89 1.17 20.38
C VAL A 192 7.28 2.59 20.01
N ASN A 193 6.32 3.45 19.68
CA ASN A 193 6.57 4.84 19.36
C ASN A 193 7.08 5.62 20.57
N ASP A 194 6.58 5.32 21.77
CA ASP A 194 7.05 5.94 23.00
C ASP A 194 8.50 5.61 23.32
N ALA A 195 8.92 4.37 23.05
CA ALA A 195 10.30 3.94 23.25
C ALA A 195 11.26 4.51 22.20
N ASN A 196 10.86 4.53 20.92
CA ASN A 196 11.78 4.80 19.80
C ASN A 196 11.60 6.18 19.15
N LYS A 197 10.51 6.89 19.46
CA LYS A 197 10.16 8.23 18.93
C LYS A 197 10.14 8.29 17.39
N TYR A 198 9.65 7.23 16.75
CA TYR A 198 9.54 7.13 15.29
C TYR A 198 8.65 8.21 14.66
N PHE A 199 7.60 8.62 15.35
CA PHE A 199 6.61 9.57 14.88
C PHE A 199 6.25 10.58 15.97
N LYS A 200 6.24 11.87 15.64
CA LYS A 200 5.92 12.95 16.59
C LYS A 200 4.42 13.26 16.69
N GLY A 201 3.62 12.78 15.75
CA GLY A 201 2.16 12.95 15.76
C GLY A 201 1.46 11.81 16.50
N ASN A 202 0.13 11.88 16.53
CA ASN A 202 -0.71 10.82 17.08
C ASN A 202 -1.21 9.93 15.95
N ILE A 203 -1.01 8.62 16.09
CA ILE A 203 -1.69 7.60 15.28
C ILE A 203 -2.98 7.28 16.03
N GLY A 204 -4.14 7.71 15.52
CA GLY A 204 -5.40 7.40 16.19
C GLY A 204 -5.82 5.96 15.96
N LEU A 205 -6.63 5.41 16.87
CA LEU A 205 -7.27 4.09 16.68
C LEU A 205 -8.03 3.99 15.34
N ARG A 206 -8.62 5.10 14.89
CA ARG A 206 -9.28 5.20 13.59
C ARG A 206 -8.31 4.95 12.44
N ASP A 207 -7.10 5.50 12.52
CA ASP A 207 -6.05 5.30 11.51
C ASP A 207 -5.55 3.84 11.53
N VAL A 208 -5.46 3.22 12.71
CA VAL A 208 -5.13 1.80 12.86
C VAL A 208 -6.19 0.90 12.21
N LYS A 209 -7.48 1.17 12.42
CA LYS A 209 -8.57 0.42 11.75
C LYS A 209 -8.49 0.53 10.23
N ARG A 210 -8.18 1.72 9.72
CA ARG A 210 -7.96 1.93 8.28
C ARG A 210 -6.74 1.16 7.77
N LEU A 211 -5.64 1.15 8.54
CA LEU A 211 -4.42 0.42 8.21
C LEU A 211 -4.67 -1.09 8.12
N ILE A 212 -5.39 -1.67 9.08
CA ILE A 212 -5.79 -3.09 9.08
C ILE A 212 -6.60 -3.41 7.81
N LYS A 213 -7.61 -2.59 7.50
CA LYS A 213 -8.42 -2.77 6.29
C LYS A 213 -7.58 -2.60 5.02
N ALA A 214 -6.62 -1.68 4.99
CA ALA A 214 -5.70 -1.53 3.87
C ALA A 214 -4.80 -2.76 3.67
N ALA A 215 -4.34 -3.38 4.75
CA ALA A 215 -3.48 -4.55 4.71
C ALA A 215 -4.18 -5.77 4.09
N SER A 216 -5.49 -5.92 4.30
CA SER A 216 -6.26 -7.03 3.72
C SER A 216 -6.31 -7.03 2.18
N TYR A 217 -5.93 -5.93 1.53
CA TYR A 217 -5.91 -5.81 0.07
C TYR A 217 -4.58 -6.21 -0.57
N VAL A 218 -3.56 -6.57 0.21
CA VAL A 218 -2.22 -6.92 -0.29
C VAL A 218 -1.73 -8.28 0.21
N LEU A 219 -2.68 -9.13 0.61
CA LEU A 219 -2.45 -10.54 0.98
C LEU A 219 -2.10 -11.42 -0.22
#